data_AF-A0A3N5FVP8-F1
#
_entry.id   AF-A0A3N5FVP8-F1
#
_cell.length_a   1.000
_cell.length_b   1.000
_cell.length_c   1.000
_cell.angle_alpha   90.00
_cell.angle_beta   90.00
_cell.angle_gamma   90.00
#
_symmetry.space_group_name_H-M   'P 1'
#
loop_
_entity.id
_entity.type
_entity.pdbx_description
1 polymer ?
#
loop_
_entity_poly.entity_id
_entity_poly.type
_entity_poly.pdbx_seq_one_letter_code
_entity_poly.pdbx_strand_id
1 'polypeptide(L)'
;MKRDLLLILLLLAGCGTISPTPQPASVTLALLGDVMLGRAVQPSAETFAYLAPYLDSADLTLANLESPLTDAPPQTESPYVLCAPPGNVQYLAEAGFDLLTLANNHSLDCGENGLAETQATLTESSLGFVGPGPEPVYRQVNGIRLAFLAFN
;
A
#
# COMPACT_ATOMS: atom_id res chain seq x y z
N MET A 1 45.34 -24.12 64.27
CA MET A 1 44.91 -23.34 63.10
C MET A 1 43.51 -23.80 62.72
N LYS A 2 42.53 -22.90 62.86
CA LYS A 2 41.10 -23.13 62.62
C LYS A 2 40.85 -23.24 61.11
N ARG A 3 40.03 -24.19 60.67
CA ARG A 3 39.52 -24.24 59.30
C ARG A 3 38.02 -24.00 59.36
N ASP A 4 37.63 -22.87 58.80
CA ASP A 4 36.28 -22.34 58.81
C ASP A 4 35.35 -23.14 57.90
N LEU A 5 34.14 -23.37 58.41
CA LEU A 5 33.03 -24.02 57.73
C LEU A 5 32.36 -23.00 56.80
N LEU A 6 32.51 -23.17 55.48
CA LEU A 6 31.86 -22.31 54.49
C LEU A 6 30.43 -22.83 54.23
N LEU A 7 29.43 -22.15 54.80
CA LEU A 7 28.02 -22.33 54.46
C LEU A 7 27.75 -21.70 53.09
N ILE A 8 27.42 -22.50 52.09
CA ILE A 8 26.92 -22.02 50.80
C ILE A 8 25.42 -21.81 50.95
N LEU A 9 24.99 -20.55 51.05
CA LEU A 9 23.59 -20.16 51.01
C LEU A 9 23.13 -20.06 49.55
N LEU A 10 22.42 -21.08 49.05
CA LEU A 10 21.71 -21.01 47.77
C LEU A 10 20.48 -20.11 47.92
N LEU A 11 20.62 -18.84 47.55
CA LEU A 11 19.50 -17.94 47.30
C LEU A 11 18.87 -18.32 45.96
N LEU A 12 17.80 -19.12 46.00
CA LEU A 12 16.85 -19.24 44.89
C LEU A 12 16.10 -17.91 44.74
N ALA A 13 16.73 -16.95 44.07
CA ALA A 13 16.04 -15.78 43.56
C ALA A 13 15.09 -16.28 42.47
N GLY A 14 13.80 -16.36 42.79
CA GLY A 14 12.76 -16.61 41.80
C GLY A 14 12.83 -15.53 40.73
N CYS A 15 13.44 -15.87 39.59
CA CYS A 15 13.48 -15.03 38.42
C CYS A 15 12.07 -15.05 37.82
N GLY A 16 11.18 -14.23 38.38
CA GLY A 16 9.91 -13.92 37.76
C GLY A 16 10.21 -13.29 36.41
N THR A 17 9.99 -14.05 35.34
CA THR A 17 10.01 -13.49 33.99
C THR A 17 8.92 -12.44 33.94
N ILE A 18 9.30 -11.16 33.94
CA ILE A 18 8.39 -10.08 33.61
C ILE A 18 8.08 -10.27 32.13
N SER A 19 7.00 -10.95 31.81
CA SER A 19 6.50 -11.00 30.44
C SER A 19 6.24 -9.55 30.02
N PRO A 20 6.84 -9.06 28.93
CA PRO A 20 6.56 -7.72 28.46
C PRO A 20 5.05 -7.60 28.26
N THR A 21 4.45 -6.55 28.82
CA THR A 21 3.04 -6.24 28.56
C THR A 21 2.87 -6.18 27.05
N PRO A 22 1.92 -6.94 26.45
CA PRO A 22 1.72 -6.90 25.02
C PRO A 22 1.50 -5.44 24.59
N GLN A 23 2.37 -4.93 23.72
CA GLN A 23 2.10 -3.63 23.12
C GLN A 23 0.79 -3.74 22.34
N PRO A 24 -0.12 -2.76 22.43
CA PRO A 24 -1.31 -2.75 21.60
C PRO A 24 -0.86 -2.81 20.13
N ALA A 25 -1.46 -3.73 19.37
CA ALA A 25 -1.20 -3.81 17.94
C ALA A 25 -1.56 -2.46 17.29
N SER A 26 -0.65 -1.92 16.49
CA SER A 26 -0.86 -0.71 15.70
C SER A 26 -0.56 -0.98 14.24
N VAL A 27 -1.24 -0.24 13.38
CA VAL A 27 -0.97 -0.19 11.94
C VAL A 27 -0.82 1.27 11.53
N THR A 28 0.21 1.57 10.76
CA THR A 28 0.47 2.85 10.14
C THR A 28 0.12 2.77 8.66
N LEU A 29 -0.59 3.78 8.16
CA LEU A 29 -1.00 3.86 6.77
C LEU A 29 -0.42 5.14 6.16
N ALA A 30 0.22 5.03 5.00
CA ALA A 30 0.51 6.17 4.15
C ALA A 30 -0.65 6.31 3.13
N LEU A 31 -1.43 7.38 3.25
CA LEU A 31 -2.57 7.65 2.36
C LEU A 31 -2.24 8.87 1.49
N LEU A 32 -2.10 8.64 0.19
CA LEU A 32 -1.80 9.65 -0.80
C LEU A 32 -3.05 9.99 -1.60
N GLY A 33 -3.04 11.20 -2.18
CA GLY A 33 -4.10 11.65 -3.09
C GLY A 33 -3.93 11.09 -4.50
N ASP A 34 -4.32 11.90 -5.47
CA ASP A 34 -4.36 11.50 -6.88
C ASP A 34 -2.95 11.31 -7.46
N VAL A 35 -2.74 10.13 -8.03
CA VAL A 35 -1.59 9.80 -8.86
C VAL A 35 -2.06 9.87 -10.31
N MET A 36 -1.70 10.97 -10.97
CA MET A 36 -2.05 11.24 -12.36
C MET A 36 -0.84 10.97 -13.25
N LEU A 37 -1.00 10.00 -14.15
CA LEU A 37 0.03 9.51 -15.08
C LEU A 37 -0.35 9.74 -16.55
N GLY A 38 -1.54 10.30 -16.81
CA GLY A 38 -2.00 10.68 -18.13
C GLY A 38 -1.41 12.01 -18.63
N ARG A 39 -1.95 12.53 -19.74
CA ARG A 39 -1.63 13.87 -20.29
C ARG A 39 -0.13 14.15 -20.44
N ALA A 40 0.59 13.21 -21.05
CA ALA A 40 2.02 13.29 -21.34
C ALA A 40 2.94 13.32 -20.09
N VAL A 41 2.43 12.99 -18.90
CA VAL A 41 3.29 12.64 -17.76
C VAL A 41 4.13 11.42 -18.15
N GLN A 42 5.44 11.56 -18.02
CA GLN A 42 6.41 10.50 -18.30
C GLN A 42 7.11 10.16 -16.99
N PRO A 43 6.56 9.23 -16.20
CA PRO A 43 7.18 8.83 -14.95
C PRO A 43 8.53 8.14 -15.21
N SER A 44 9.40 8.21 -14.21
CA SER A 44 10.72 7.59 -14.16
C SER A 44 10.97 7.04 -12.77
N ALA A 45 12.08 6.32 -12.58
CA ALA A 45 12.49 5.81 -11.27
C ALA A 45 12.65 6.92 -10.20
N GLU A 46 12.88 8.16 -10.61
CA GLU A 46 13.02 9.29 -9.68
C GLU A 46 11.68 9.93 -9.29
N THR A 47 10.58 9.63 -10.00
CA THR A 47 9.28 10.31 -9.85
C THR A 47 8.75 10.26 -8.42
N PHE A 48 8.92 9.13 -7.74
CA PHE A 48 8.46 8.92 -6.37
C PHE A 48 9.59 8.87 -5.33
N ALA A 49 10.84 9.11 -5.73
CA ALA A 49 11.99 8.92 -4.85
C ALA A 49 11.94 9.78 -3.58
N TYR A 50 11.38 10.98 -3.66
CA TYR A 50 11.20 11.86 -2.49
C TYR A 50 10.19 11.29 -1.47
N LEU A 51 9.28 10.42 -1.91
CA LEU A 51 8.27 9.81 -1.05
C LEU A 51 8.79 8.58 -0.32
N ALA A 52 9.85 7.92 -0.82
CA ALA A 52 10.33 6.64 -0.29
C ALA A 52 10.46 6.59 1.25
N PRO A 53 11.04 7.60 1.95
CA PRO A 53 11.13 7.55 3.42
C PRO A 53 9.77 7.51 4.13
N TYR A 54 8.72 8.04 3.50
CA TYR A 54 7.36 8.04 4.04
C TYR A 54 6.65 6.72 3.73
N LEU A 55 6.78 6.21 2.50
CA LEU A 55 6.15 4.95 2.07
C LEU A 55 6.77 3.76 2.81
N ASP A 56 8.10 3.72 2.92
CA ASP A 56 8.85 2.66 3.62
C ASP A 56 8.60 2.62 5.14
N SER A 57 8.13 3.73 5.71
CA SER A 57 7.85 3.83 7.14
C SER A 57 6.45 3.37 7.55
N ALA A 58 5.56 3.16 6.57
CA ALA A 58 4.19 2.72 6.78
C ALA A 58 4.07 1.20 6.62
N ASP A 59 3.09 0.60 7.32
CA ASP A 59 2.80 -0.83 7.13
C ASP A 59 1.97 -1.09 5.85
N LEU A 60 1.24 -0.09 5.37
CA LEU A 60 0.56 -0.09 4.06
C LEU A 60 0.58 1.29 3.43
N THR A 61 0.77 1.33 2.12
CA THR A 61 0.78 2.54 1.31
C THR A 61 -0.34 2.49 0.26
N LEU A 62 -1.14 3.56 0.22
CA LEU A 62 -2.31 3.67 -0.65
C LEU A 62 -2.35 5.00 -1.38
N ALA A 63 -2.92 5.00 -2.58
CA ALA A 63 -3.21 6.23 -3.33
C ALA A 63 -4.47 6.10 -4.18
N ASN A 64 -4.97 7.22 -4.68
CA ASN A 64 -5.96 7.22 -5.75
C ASN A 64 -5.26 7.18 -7.10
N LEU A 65 -5.50 6.13 -7.89
CA LEU A 65 -4.97 6.06 -9.26
C LEU A 65 -5.98 6.71 -10.20
N GLU A 66 -5.75 7.99 -10.47
CA GLU A 66 -6.64 8.82 -11.28
C GLU A 66 -6.56 8.48 -12.78
N SER A 67 -5.50 7.81 -13.21
CA SER A 67 -5.24 7.48 -14.61
C SER A 67 -5.48 6.00 -14.91
N PRO A 68 -6.44 5.66 -15.80
CA PRO A 68 -6.51 4.32 -16.36
C PRO A 68 -5.19 3.93 -17.03
N LEU A 69 -4.69 2.73 -16.71
CA LEU A 69 -3.46 2.15 -17.25
C LEU A 69 -3.84 1.16 -18.36
N THR A 70 -3.87 1.63 -19.60
CA THR A 70 -4.45 0.88 -20.72
C THR A 70 -3.93 1.35 -22.08
N ASP A 71 -3.87 0.44 -23.04
CA ASP A 71 -3.67 0.74 -24.46
C ASP A 71 -4.99 0.98 -25.23
N ALA A 72 -6.15 0.79 -24.57
CA ALA A 72 -7.45 1.11 -25.15
C ALA A 72 -7.56 2.62 -25.45
N PRO A 73 -8.19 3.01 -26.56
CA PRO A 73 -8.34 4.41 -26.90
C PRO A 73 -9.33 5.11 -25.95
N PRO A 74 -9.17 6.43 -25.72
CA PRO A 74 -10.16 7.22 -25.01
C PRO A 74 -11.55 7.10 -25.64
N GLN A 75 -12.59 7.10 -24.80
CA GLN A 75 -13.99 7.06 -25.24
C GLN A 75 -14.66 8.44 -25.30
N THR A 76 -13.87 9.50 -25.11
CA THR A 76 -14.32 10.89 -25.13
C THR A 76 -13.28 11.78 -25.79
N GLU A 77 -13.75 12.83 -26.45
CA GLU A 77 -12.91 13.91 -27.03
C GLU A 77 -12.54 14.98 -26.00
N SER A 78 -12.83 14.74 -24.71
CA SER A 78 -12.52 15.66 -23.63
C SER A 78 -11.00 15.91 -23.55
N PRO A 79 -10.55 17.17 -23.41
CA PRO A 79 -9.13 17.47 -23.19
C PRO A 79 -8.64 17.03 -21.80
N TYR A 80 -9.54 16.53 -20.94
CA TYR A 80 -9.25 16.08 -19.59
C TYR A 80 -9.07 14.55 -19.48
N VAL A 81 -8.96 13.84 -20.59
CA VAL A 81 -8.67 12.39 -20.56
C VAL A 81 -7.32 12.12 -19.88
N LEU A 82 -7.31 11.17 -18.94
CA LEU A 82 -6.14 10.80 -18.14
C LEU A 82 -5.61 9.40 -18.41
N CYS A 83 -6.00 8.75 -19.51
CA CYS A 83 -5.44 7.43 -19.85
C CYS A 83 -3.91 7.50 -20.01
N ALA A 84 -3.23 6.46 -19.52
CA ALA A 84 -1.79 6.36 -19.49
C ALA A 84 -1.34 4.94 -19.91
N PRO A 85 -0.11 4.79 -20.44
CA PRO A 85 0.41 3.47 -20.82
C PRO A 85 0.43 2.47 -19.65
N PRO A 86 0.05 1.20 -19.87
CA PRO A 86 0.07 0.15 -18.85
C PRO A 86 1.43 0.03 -18.15
N GLY A 87 2.51 0.16 -18.90
CA GLY A 87 3.89 0.05 -18.40
C GLY A 87 4.26 1.07 -17.33
N ASN A 88 3.47 2.14 -17.13
CA ASN A 88 3.71 3.08 -16.03
C ASN A 88 3.44 2.44 -14.65
N VAL A 89 2.75 1.30 -14.58
CA VAL A 89 2.52 0.54 -13.35
C VAL A 89 3.82 0.19 -12.61
N GLN A 90 4.91 -0.03 -13.33
CA GLN A 90 6.20 -0.39 -12.75
C GLN A 90 6.69 0.66 -11.74
N TYR A 91 6.45 1.95 -12.03
CA TYR A 91 6.88 3.03 -11.15
C TYR A 91 6.04 3.11 -9.87
N LEU A 92 4.81 2.61 -9.90
CA LEU A 92 3.96 2.51 -8.70
C LEU A 92 4.42 1.32 -7.84
N ALA A 93 4.72 0.18 -8.46
CA ALA A 93 5.24 -0.99 -7.75
C ALA A 93 6.62 -0.71 -7.13
N GLU A 94 7.53 -0.09 -7.88
CA GLU A 94 8.87 0.27 -7.41
C GLU A 94 8.85 1.33 -6.30
N ALA A 95 7.85 2.22 -6.31
CA ALA A 95 7.68 3.22 -5.25
C ALA A 95 7.20 2.63 -3.92
N GLY A 96 6.70 1.39 -3.90
CA GLY A 96 6.20 0.75 -2.67
C GLY A 96 4.72 1.04 -2.37
N PHE A 97 3.90 1.30 -3.39
CA PHE A 97 2.44 1.29 -3.21
C PHE A 97 1.92 -0.14 -3.01
N ASP A 98 0.91 -0.32 -2.16
CA ASP A 98 0.29 -1.63 -1.89
C ASP A 98 -1.12 -1.75 -2.48
N LEU A 99 -1.90 -0.66 -2.41
CA LEU A 99 -3.32 -0.68 -2.76
C LEU A 99 -3.76 0.66 -3.38
N LEU A 100 -4.27 0.62 -4.60
CA LEU A 100 -4.74 1.83 -5.30
C LEU A 100 -6.26 1.85 -5.41
N THR A 101 -6.90 2.99 -5.16
CA THR A 101 -8.33 3.13 -5.51
C THR A 101 -8.50 3.47 -6.98
N LEU A 102 -9.49 2.83 -7.60
CA LEU A 102 -10.01 3.10 -8.94
C LEU A 102 -11.43 3.69 -8.87
N ALA A 103 -11.92 4.08 -7.70
CA ALA A 103 -13.17 4.82 -7.57
C ALA A 103 -12.88 6.32 -7.68
N ASN A 104 -12.82 6.81 -8.91
CA ASN A 104 -12.68 8.22 -9.24
C ASN A 104 -13.40 8.53 -10.56
N ASN A 105 -13.51 9.81 -10.90
CA ASN A 105 -14.28 10.25 -12.06
C ASN A 105 -13.58 10.01 -13.41
N HIS A 106 -12.33 9.55 -13.41
CA HIS A 106 -11.52 9.30 -14.61
C HIS A 106 -11.33 7.80 -14.92
N SER A 107 -11.76 6.90 -14.04
CA SER A 107 -11.63 5.44 -14.21
C SER A 107 -12.23 4.88 -15.50
N LEU A 108 -13.16 5.60 -16.13
CA LEU A 108 -13.83 5.21 -17.37
C LEU A 108 -13.44 6.11 -18.57
N ASP A 109 -12.37 6.89 -18.49
CA ASP A 109 -11.92 7.73 -19.61
C ASP A 109 -11.60 6.91 -20.87
N CYS A 110 -11.11 5.68 -20.69
CA CYS A 110 -10.88 4.69 -21.75
C CYS A 110 -11.91 3.53 -21.73
N GLY A 111 -13.09 3.81 -21.15
CA GLY A 111 -14.22 2.90 -21.07
C GLY A 111 -13.97 1.67 -20.19
N GLU A 112 -14.94 0.76 -20.22
CA GLU A 112 -14.92 -0.48 -19.44
C GLU A 112 -13.73 -1.38 -19.79
N ASN A 113 -13.30 -1.38 -21.06
CA ASN A 113 -12.10 -2.13 -21.48
C ASN A 113 -10.84 -1.55 -20.83
N GLY A 114 -10.71 -0.23 -20.78
CA GLY A 114 -9.58 0.43 -20.14
C GLY A 114 -9.55 0.21 -18.63
N LEU A 115 -10.71 0.21 -17.98
CA LEU A 115 -10.83 -0.15 -16.57
C LEU A 115 -10.42 -1.61 -16.32
N ALA A 116 -10.92 -2.55 -17.12
CA ALA A 116 -10.59 -3.97 -16.98
C ALA A 116 -9.09 -4.24 -17.20
N GLU A 117 -8.48 -3.58 -18.19
CA GLU A 117 -7.04 -3.66 -18.44
C GLU A 117 -6.22 -3.03 -17.30
N THR A 118 -6.69 -1.92 -16.72
CA THR A 118 -6.06 -1.30 -15.53
C THR A 118 -6.05 -2.28 -14.36
N GLN A 119 -7.19 -2.94 -14.08
CA GLN A 119 -7.30 -3.93 -13.01
C GLN A 119 -6.37 -5.13 -13.24
N ALA A 120 -6.27 -5.62 -14.48
CA ALA A 120 -5.36 -6.69 -14.85
C ALA A 120 -3.89 -6.27 -14.65
N THR A 121 -3.52 -5.07 -15.14
CA THR A 121 -2.18 -4.50 -15.04
C THR A 121 -1.71 -4.37 -13.59
N LEU A 122 -2.59 -3.88 -12.70
CA LEU A 122 -2.30 -3.81 -11.26
C LEU A 122 -2.10 -5.20 -10.65
N THR A 123 -3.00 -6.14 -10.97
CA THR A 123 -2.92 -7.52 -10.46
C THR A 123 -1.64 -8.23 -10.88
N GLU A 124 -1.25 -8.12 -12.16
CA GLU A 124 -0.04 -8.71 -12.72
C GLU A 124 1.24 -8.10 -12.09
N SER A 125 1.15 -6.86 -11.64
CA SER A 125 2.24 -6.14 -10.96
C SER A 125 2.23 -6.32 -9.44
N SER A 126 1.41 -7.24 -8.91
CA SER A 126 1.23 -7.48 -7.47
C SER A 126 0.71 -6.28 -6.67
N LEU A 127 0.13 -5.28 -7.34
CA LEU A 127 -0.57 -4.16 -6.73
C LEU A 127 -2.04 -4.54 -6.50
N GLY A 128 -2.55 -4.25 -5.32
CA GLY A 128 -3.98 -4.35 -5.08
C GLY A 128 -4.72 -3.14 -5.66
N PHE A 129 -6.02 -3.31 -5.87
CA PHE A 129 -6.90 -2.17 -6.10
C PHE A 129 -8.22 -2.27 -5.35
N VAL A 130 -8.85 -1.12 -5.07
CA VAL A 130 -10.20 -0.99 -4.47
C VAL A 130 -11.11 -0.27 -5.44
N GLY A 131 -12.34 -0.77 -5.57
CA GLY A 131 -13.34 -0.16 -6.43
C GLY A 131 -13.07 -0.38 -7.93
N PRO A 132 -13.88 0.27 -8.80
CA PRO A 132 -14.98 1.17 -8.47
C PRO A 132 -16.26 0.47 -7.95
N GLY A 133 -16.29 -0.86 -7.90
CA GLY A 133 -17.39 -1.61 -7.28
C GLY A 133 -17.49 -1.43 -5.75
N PRO A 134 -18.64 -1.78 -5.14
CA PRO A 134 -18.89 -1.57 -3.70
C PRO A 134 -18.15 -2.55 -2.77
N GLU A 135 -17.44 -3.52 -3.36
CA GLU A 135 -16.84 -4.61 -2.60
C GLU A 135 -15.61 -4.15 -1.83
N PRO A 136 -15.55 -4.41 -0.50
CA PRO A 136 -14.38 -4.07 0.29
C PRO A 136 -13.19 -4.98 -0.05
N VAL A 137 -12.00 -4.41 -0.02
CA VAL A 137 -10.75 -5.18 -0.02
C VAL A 137 -10.22 -5.29 1.40
N TYR A 138 -9.90 -6.51 1.80
CA TYR A 138 -9.35 -6.77 3.13
C TYR A 138 -7.83 -6.89 3.11
N ARG A 139 -7.17 -6.36 4.15
CA ARG A 139 -5.76 -6.57 4.46
C ARG A 139 -5.59 -6.95 5.91
N GLN A 140 -4.63 -7.84 6.18
CA GLN A 140 -4.29 -8.30 7.52
C GLN A 140 -2.87 -7.82 7.83
N VAL A 141 -2.73 -6.93 8.80
CA VAL A 141 -1.44 -6.30 9.15
C VAL A 141 -1.32 -6.28 10.66
N ASN A 142 -0.19 -6.76 11.21
CA ASN A 142 0.08 -6.78 12.65
C ASN A 142 -1.07 -7.37 13.50
N GLY A 143 -1.76 -8.41 12.98
CA GLY A 143 -2.91 -9.03 13.66
C GLY A 143 -4.22 -8.22 13.60
N ILE A 144 -4.24 -7.06 12.94
CA ILE A 144 -5.41 -6.23 12.68
C ILE A 144 -5.94 -6.48 11.27
N ARG A 145 -7.25 -6.72 11.14
CA ARG A 145 -7.94 -6.85 9.85
C ARG A 145 -8.53 -5.49 9.46
N LEU A 146 -8.07 -4.95 8.35
CA LEU A 146 -8.52 -3.71 7.75
C LEU A 146 -9.42 -4.00 6.55
N ALA A 147 -10.43 -3.16 6.34
CA ALA A 147 -11.30 -3.17 5.17
C ALA A 147 -11.23 -1.81 4.48
N PHE A 148 -10.94 -1.81 3.18
CA PHE A 148 -10.87 -0.62 2.36
C PHE A 148 -12.05 -0.59 1.40
N LEU A 149 -12.78 0.52 1.38
CA LEU A 149 -13.85 0.81 0.45
C LEU A 149 -13.53 2.12 -0.25
N ALA A 150 -13.94 2.24 -1.51
CA ALA A 150 -13.75 3.44 -2.30
C ALA A 150 -15.03 3.80 -3.05
N PHE A 151 -15.29 5.10 -3.18
CA PHE A 151 -16.54 5.64 -3.71
C PHE A 151 -16.26 6.87 -4.57
N ASN A 152 -17.15 7.11 -5.53
CA ASN A 152 -17.17 8.26 -6.42
C ASN A 152 -18.28 9.24 -6.00
#